data_AF-A0A924USU3-F1
#
_entry.id   AF-A0A924USU3-F1
#
_cell.length_a   1.000
_cell.length_b   1.000
_cell.length_c   1.000
_cell.angle_alpha   90.00
_cell.angle_beta   90.00
_cell.angle_gamma   90.00
#
_symmetry.space_group_name_H-M   'P 1'
#
loop_
_entity.id
_entity.type
_entity.pdbx_description
1 polymer ?
#
loop_
_entity_poly.entity_id
_entity_poly.type
_entity_poly.pdbx_seq_one_letter_code
_entity_poly.pdbx_strand_id
1 'polypeptide(L)'
;MINKRILIKNLLAHNDESSFYDKKRQLNLHTREGKAKFLKHICALSNSNPSNNSYIVVGVEDHDNLIVGDDFFDDSRIQNLVNAYLENPPKIQYENVPFPNLPKDKVIGLVTVKPKSKTSHFKKGIHTIVANSVFIRHGSNTMPVEGEVEKNYQNTETVIGIENNSRNSIEYTLDGVIDFMNFRHKDMAPKYKVFKELFVICWAGIAKKSRDKTYLSRVDIELINEQIKLFYSAQDVVEIIYDEDTFTIIE
;
A
#
# COMPACT_ATOMS: atom_id res chain seq x y z
N MET A 1 -9.73 -7.30 -6.34
CA MET A 1 -9.14 -7.08 -5.01
C MET A 1 -8.18 -5.89 -5.12
N ILE A 2 -8.10 -5.00 -4.12
CA ILE A 2 -7.19 -3.84 -4.19
C ILE A 2 -5.77 -4.32 -3.89
N ASN A 3 -4.81 -4.02 -4.77
CA ASN A 3 -3.39 -4.22 -4.52
C ASN A 3 -2.89 -3.11 -3.58
N LYS A 4 -2.46 -3.50 -2.39
CA LYS A 4 -2.07 -2.56 -1.34
C LYS A 4 -0.80 -1.78 -1.67
N ARG A 5 0.14 -2.38 -2.41
CA ARG A 5 1.35 -1.67 -2.86
C ARG A 5 1.01 -0.57 -3.84
N ILE A 6 0.16 -0.88 -4.82
CA ILE A 6 -0.31 0.12 -5.80
C ILE A 6 -1.13 1.19 -5.09
N LEU A 7 -1.99 0.82 -4.13
CA LEU A 7 -2.73 1.78 -3.32
C LEU A 7 -1.81 2.74 -2.58
N ILE A 8 -0.78 2.24 -1.91
CA ILE A 8 0.21 3.07 -1.21
C ILE A 8 0.93 4.01 -2.21
N LYS A 9 1.39 3.49 -3.36
CA LYS A 9 2.02 4.31 -4.41
C LYS A 9 1.08 5.43 -4.90
N ASN A 10 -0.19 5.10 -5.17
CA ASN A 10 -1.18 6.06 -5.64
C ASN A 10 -1.50 7.10 -4.56
N LEU A 11 -1.63 6.71 -3.29
CA LEU A 11 -1.83 7.64 -2.18
C LEU A 11 -0.64 8.62 -2.03
N LEU A 12 0.59 8.12 -2.16
CA LEU A 12 1.81 8.92 -2.09
C LEU A 12 2.01 9.84 -3.30
N ALA A 13 1.59 9.39 -4.48
CA ALA A 13 1.70 10.18 -5.72
C ALA A 13 0.64 11.28 -5.79
N HIS A 14 -0.54 11.07 -5.19
CA HIS A 14 -1.67 11.95 -5.45
C HIS A 14 -1.73 13.23 -4.64
N ASN A 15 -1.06 13.42 -3.49
CA ASN A 15 -1.11 14.67 -2.72
C ASN A 15 -0.12 14.74 -1.54
N ASP A 16 0.05 15.94 -0.98
CA ASP A 16 0.36 16.17 0.45
C ASP A 16 -0.82 15.71 1.35
N GLU A 17 -0.63 15.61 2.67
CA GLU A 17 -1.69 15.14 3.59
C GLU A 17 -3.04 15.85 3.36
N SER A 18 -4.14 15.10 3.44
CA SER A 18 -5.49 15.57 3.09
C SER A 18 -6.53 15.17 4.15
N SER A 19 -7.80 15.51 3.89
CA SER A 19 -8.89 15.18 4.81
C SER A 19 -9.20 13.69 4.87
N PHE A 20 -8.75 12.86 3.92
CA PHE A 20 -8.93 11.40 3.91
C PHE A 20 -7.61 10.62 4.02
N TYR A 21 -6.46 11.28 3.91
CA TYR A 21 -5.15 10.64 3.82
C TYR A 21 -4.13 11.33 4.72
N ASP A 22 -3.34 10.54 5.44
CA ASP A 22 -2.30 10.99 6.36
C ASP A 22 -1.06 10.10 6.16
N LYS A 23 0.14 10.68 6.32
CA LYS A 23 1.39 9.91 6.33
C LYS A 23 2.11 10.11 7.66
N LYS A 24 2.81 9.09 8.12
CA LYS A 24 3.57 9.16 9.37
C LYS A 24 4.87 8.39 9.21
N ARG A 25 5.95 8.96 9.71
CA ARG A 25 7.25 8.28 9.73
C ARG A 25 7.22 6.97 10.53
N GLN A 26 6.59 6.98 11.71
CA GLN A 26 6.52 5.83 12.61
C GLN A 26 5.23 5.85 13.44
N LEU A 27 4.70 4.67 13.73
CA LEU A 27 3.54 4.49 14.61
C LEU A 27 3.99 4.17 16.04
N ASN A 28 3.94 5.16 16.93
CA ASN A 28 4.29 4.94 18.34
C ASN A 28 3.06 4.53 19.17
N LEU A 29 2.87 3.23 19.43
CA LEU A 29 1.80 2.72 20.29
C LEU A 29 2.27 2.27 21.66
N HIS A 30 3.53 2.53 22.04
CA HIS A 30 4.07 2.11 23.34
C HIS A 30 3.83 3.17 24.43
N THR A 31 3.75 4.44 24.06
CA THR A 31 3.53 5.54 25.00
C THR A 31 2.05 5.96 25.06
N ARG A 32 1.63 6.56 26.18
CA ARG A 32 0.27 7.13 26.29
C ARG A 32 0.05 8.27 25.30
N GLU A 33 1.07 9.08 25.06
CA GLU A 33 1.03 10.19 24.09
C GLU A 33 0.87 9.68 22.66
N GLY A 34 1.68 8.70 22.24
CA GLY A 34 1.60 8.14 20.89
C GLY A 34 0.26 7.47 20.60
N LYS A 35 -0.27 6.70 21.57
CA LYS A 35 -1.65 6.17 21.51
C LYS A 35 -2.69 7.28 21.36
N ALA A 36 -2.56 8.37 22.13
CA ALA A 36 -3.48 9.50 22.06
C ALA A 36 -3.47 10.17 20.68
N LYS A 37 -2.28 10.42 20.12
CA LYS A 37 -2.12 11.00 18.77
C LYS A 37 -2.75 10.09 17.71
N PHE A 38 -2.45 8.80 17.73
CA PHE A 38 -3.04 7.84 16.79
C PHE A 38 -4.57 7.81 16.86
N LEU A 39 -5.12 7.66 18.08
CA LEU A 39 -6.58 7.67 18.30
C LEU A 39 -7.24 8.97 17.82
N LYS A 40 -6.56 10.11 18.01
CA LYS A 40 -7.03 11.42 17.55
C LYS A 40 -7.16 11.44 16.02
N HIS A 41 -6.16 10.94 15.29
CA HIS A 41 -6.22 10.84 13.84
C HIS A 41 -7.31 9.88 13.35
N ILE A 42 -7.48 8.70 13.97
CA ILE A 42 -8.54 7.75 13.62
C ILE A 42 -9.93 8.37 13.80
N CYS A 43 -10.17 9.04 14.93
CA CYS A 43 -11.41 9.74 15.22
C CYS A 43 -11.70 10.81 14.15
N ALA A 44 -10.70 11.65 13.85
CA ALA A 44 -10.82 12.72 12.88
C ALA A 44 -11.09 12.24 11.45
N LEU A 45 -10.33 11.24 10.98
CA LEU A 45 -10.49 10.66 9.65
C LEU A 45 -11.86 10.02 9.47
N SER A 46 -12.33 9.26 10.47
CA SER A 46 -13.65 8.64 10.43
C SER A 46 -14.77 9.67 10.36
N ASN A 47 -14.67 10.74 11.13
CA ASN A 47 -15.74 11.74 11.22
C ASN A 47 -15.79 12.64 9.98
N SER A 48 -14.65 12.89 9.33
CA SER A 48 -14.60 13.68 8.09
C SER A 48 -14.97 12.92 6.82
N ASN A 49 -15.00 11.58 6.85
CA ASN A 49 -15.20 10.74 5.66
C ASN A 49 -16.31 9.69 5.90
N PRO A 50 -17.58 10.10 5.97
CA PRO A 50 -18.70 9.22 6.27
C PRO A 50 -19.07 8.23 5.14
N SER A 51 -18.54 8.42 3.93
CA SER A 51 -18.95 7.68 2.71
C SER A 51 -17.81 7.00 1.95
N ASN A 52 -16.56 7.33 2.25
CA ASN A 52 -15.36 6.75 1.63
C ASN A 52 -14.38 6.24 2.68
N ASN A 53 -13.45 5.38 2.27
CA ASN A 53 -12.36 4.98 3.16
C ASN A 53 -11.41 6.15 3.40
N SER A 54 -10.71 6.11 4.53
CA SER A 54 -9.57 6.98 4.82
C SER A 54 -8.33 6.15 5.15
N TYR A 55 -7.16 6.73 4.95
CA TYR A 55 -5.90 6.03 4.95
C TYR A 55 -4.86 6.73 5.82
N ILE A 56 -4.10 5.94 6.58
CA ILE A 56 -2.83 6.38 7.17
C ILE A 56 -1.74 5.46 6.63
N VAL A 57 -0.73 6.04 5.98
CA VAL A 57 0.46 5.31 5.53
C VAL A 57 1.60 5.57 6.52
N VAL A 58 2.15 4.50 7.06
CA VAL A 58 3.17 4.53 8.11
C VAL A 58 4.49 3.96 7.58
N GLY A 59 5.61 4.61 7.90
CA GLY A 59 6.93 4.25 7.40
C GLY A 59 7.38 5.11 6.22
N VAL A 60 6.85 6.33 6.12
CA VAL A 60 7.18 7.29 5.06
C VAL A 60 7.56 8.63 5.69
N GLU A 61 8.67 9.21 5.22
CA GLU A 61 9.13 10.54 5.64
C GLU A 61 8.20 11.64 5.11
N ASP A 62 7.97 12.67 5.93
CA ASP A 62 6.99 13.71 5.64
C ASP A 62 7.40 14.62 4.45
N HIS A 63 8.69 14.86 4.23
CA HIS A 63 9.18 15.83 3.25
C HIS A 63 9.26 15.27 1.82
N ASP A 64 9.97 14.16 1.62
CA ASP A 64 10.27 13.64 0.27
C ASP A 64 9.47 12.37 -0.09
N ASN A 65 8.47 11.99 0.71
CA ASN A 65 7.76 10.71 0.58
C ASN A 65 8.70 9.49 0.57
N LEU A 66 9.90 9.62 1.15
CA LEU A 66 10.89 8.55 1.19
C LEU A 66 10.35 7.41 2.05
N ILE A 67 10.28 6.22 1.45
CA ILE A 67 9.82 5.00 2.08
C ILE A 67 10.96 4.44 2.95
N VAL A 68 10.82 4.58 4.27
CA VAL A 68 11.81 4.13 5.27
C VAL A 68 11.39 2.84 5.97
N GLY A 69 10.09 2.53 5.95
CA GLY A 69 9.50 1.40 6.64
C GLY A 69 9.31 1.64 8.14
N ASP A 70 8.43 0.85 8.74
CA ASP A 70 8.15 0.81 10.17
C ASP A 70 8.19 -0.64 10.68
N ASP A 71 8.09 -0.78 12.01
CA ASP A 71 8.00 -2.06 12.69
C ASP A 71 6.65 -2.76 12.39
N PHE A 72 6.65 -4.09 12.56
CA PHE A 72 5.45 -4.89 12.41
C PHE A 72 4.48 -4.69 13.59
N PHE A 73 3.21 -4.46 13.29
CA PHE A 73 2.14 -4.42 14.30
C PHE A 73 1.05 -5.45 14.05
N ASP A 74 0.52 -6.00 15.14
CA ASP A 74 -0.64 -6.87 15.13
C ASP A 74 -1.93 -6.02 15.04
N ASP A 75 -2.70 -6.24 13.97
CA ASP A 75 -3.97 -5.56 13.72
C ASP A 75 -4.95 -5.68 14.90
N SER A 76 -4.99 -6.84 15.58
CA SER A 76 -5.86 -7.04 16.74
C SER A 76 -5.54 -6.08 17.88
N ARG A 77 -4.27 -5.74 18.10
CA ARG A 77 -3.84 -4.78 19.13
C ARG A 77 -4.31 -3.37 18.79
N ILE A 78 -4.24 -3.00 17.52
CA ILE A 78 -4.67 -1.68 17.03
C ILE A 78 -6.20 -1.56 17.11
N GLN A 79 -6.92 -2.58 16.65
CA GLN A 79 -8.38 -2.64 16.79
C GLN A 79 -8.82 -2.54 18.26
N ASN A 80 -8.19 -3.30 19.15
CA ASN A 80 -8.48 -3.27 20.58
C ASN A 80 -8.21 -1.89 21.20
N LEU A 81 -7.13 -1.22 20.78
CA LEU A 81 -6.82 0.13 21.22
C LEU A 81 -7.93 1.12 20.82
N VAL A 82 -8.38 1.09 19.56
CA VAL A 82 -9.46 1.97 19.07
C VAL A 82 -10.76 1.71 19.82
N ASN A 83 -11.15 0.44 19.94
CA ASN A 83 -12.38 0.02 20.63
C ASN A 83 -12.36 0.37 22.13
N ALA A 84 -11.18 0.40 22.76
CA ALA A 84 -11.06 0.70 24.18
C ALA A 84 -11.26 2.19 24.52
N TYR A 85 -11.03 3.10 23.56
CA TYR A 85 -11.03 4.55 23.81
C TYR A 85 -12.10 5.33 23.05
N LEU A 86 -12.61 4.81 21.94
CA LEU A 86 -13.67 5.47 21.20
C LEU A 86 -15.04 4.85 21.51
N GLU A 87 -16.04 5.71 21.60
CA GLU A 87 -17.44 5.35 21.43
C GLU A 87 -17.78 5.41 19.95
N ASN A 88 -18.70 4.55 19.49
CA ASN A 88 -18.93 4.34 18.06
C ASN A 88 -17.61 4.20 17.27
N PRO A 89 -16.66 3.33 17.65
CA PRO A 89 -15.40 3.21 16.92
C PRO A 89 -15.63 2.88 15.43
N PRO A 90 -14.85 3.45 14.51
CA PRO A 90 -14.86 3.03 13.11
C PRO A 90 -14.31 1.60 13.00
N LYS A 91 -14.75 0.87 11.97
CA LYS A 91 -14.04 -0.36 11.60
C LYS A 91 -12.71 0.06 10.99
N ILE A 92 -11.62 -0.41 11.58
CA ILE A 92 -10.27 -0.17 11.08
C ILE A 92 -9.62 -1.50 10.70
N GLN A 93 -8.71 -1.44 9.75
CA GLN A 93 -7.86 -2.56 9.36
C GLN A 93 -6.43 -2.05 9.24
N TYR A 94 -5.50 -2.72 9.90
CA TYR A 94 -4.08 -2.49 9.74
C TYR A 94 -3.45 -3.64 8.95
N GLU A 95 -2.68 -3.28 7.93
CA GLU A 95 -1.96 -4.24 7.09
C GLU A 95 -0.46 -3.92 7.09
N ASN A 96 0.35 -4.94 7.36
CA ASN A 96 1.79 -4.89 7.20
C ASN A 96 2.12 -5.20 5.73
N VAL A 97 2.41 -4.18 4.93
CA VAL A 97 2.65 -4.32 3.49
C VAL A 97 4.15 -4.36 3.22
N PRO A 98 4.72 -5.50 2.77
CA PRO A 98 6.12 -5.56 2.39
C PRO A 98 6.37 -4.67 1.17
N PHE A 99 7.42 -3.85 1.19
CA PHE A 99 7.76 -2.94 0.09
C PHE A 99 9.15 -3.26 -0.47
N PRO A 100 9.40 -3.10 -1.79
CA PRO A 100 10.72 -3.28 -2.36
C PRO A 100 11.77 -2.39 -1.68
N ASN A 101 13.01 -2.87 -1.60
CA ASN A 101 14.17 -2.15 -1.05
C ASN A 101 14.09 -1.81 0.46
N LEU A 102 13.09 -2.32 1.19
CA LEU A 102 13.08 -2.28 2.64
C LEU A 102 13.86 -3.47 3.24
N PRO A 103 14.51 -3.29 4.40
CA PRO A 103 15.04 -4.40 5.20
C PRO A 103 13.97 -5.47 5.45
N LYS A 104 14.38 -6.73 5.59
CA LYS A 104 13.46 -7.88 5.74
C LYS A 104 12.55 -7.78 6.98
N ASP A 105 12.95 -7.01 7.97
CA ASP A 105 12.25 -6.75 9.23
C ASP A 105 11.37 -5.49 9.20
N LYS A 106 11.34 -4.76 8.09
CA LYS A 106 10.57 -3.52 7.92
C LYS A 106 9.44 -3.67 6.92
N VAL A 107 8.34 -2.99 7.20
CA VAL A 107 7.12 -2.99 6.37
C VAL A 107 6.55 -1.59 6.27
N ILE A 108 5.65 -1.36 5.33
CA ILE A 108 4.80 -0.18 5.35
C ILE A 108 3.48 -0.52 6.03
N GLY A 109 3.16 0.22 7.08
CA GLY A 109 1.89 0.08 7.77
C GLY A 109 0.80 0.81 7.01
N LEU A 110 -0.23 0.10 6.55
CA LEU A 110 -1.40 0.69 5.94
C LEU A 110 -2.58 0.58 6.91
N VAL A 111 -3.03 1.72 7.43
CA VAL A 111 -4.28 1.80 8.20
C VAL A 111 -5.40 2.19 7.26
N THR A 112 -6.42 1.35 7.14
CA THR A 112 -7.68 1.67 6.46
C THR A 112 -8.76 1.95 7.49
N VAL A 113 -9.32 3.15 7.49
CA VAL A 113 -10.50 3.52 8.30
C VAL A 113 -11.73 3.44 7.40
N LYS A 114 -12.67 2.57 7.75
CA LYS A 114 -13.90 2.39 6.96
C LYS A 114 -14.90 3.52 7.23
N PRO A 115 -15.68 3.92 6.21
CA PRO A 115 -16.71 4.93 6.37
C PRO A 115 -17.75 4.51 7.39
N LYS A 116 -18.27 5.48 8.13
CA LYS A 116 -19.29 5.27 9.14
C LYS A 116 -20.22 6.48 9.22
N SER A 117 -21.51 6.23 9.41
CA SER A 117 -22.53 7.27 9.50
C SER A 117 -22.64 7.92 10.89
N LYS A 118 -22.26 7.20 11.95
CA LYS A 118 -22.27 7.68 13.34
C LYS A 118 -20.94 8.33 13.71
N THR A 119 -21.01 9.47 14.38
CA THR A 119 -19.86 10.20 14.90
C THR A 119 -19.14 9.40 15.99
N SER A 120 -17.82 9.25 15.81
CA SER A 120 -16.91 8.68 16.79
C SER A 120 -16.45 9.76 17.76
N HIS A 121 -16.32 9.44 19.04
CA HIS A 121 -15.82 10.36 20.06
C HIS A 121 -15.08 9.60 21.17
N PHE A 122 -14.26 10.30 21.95
CA PHE A 122 -13.50 9.67 23.05
C PHE A 122 -14.42 9.35 24.23
N LYS A 123 -14.64 8.08 24.58
CA LYS A 123 -15.43 7.73 25.78
C LYS A 123 -14.66 7.90 27.09
N LYS A 124 -13.33 7.96 27.02
CA LYS A 124 -12.44 8.21 28.17
C LYS A 124 -11.21 8.99 27.74
N GLY A 125 -10.63 9.75 28.67
CA GLY A 125 -9.45 10.57 28.40
C GLY A 125 -8.16 9.76 28.22
N ILE A 126 -7.24 10.31 27.44
CA ILE A 126 -5.88 9.77 27.25
C ILE A 126 -4.90 10.91 26.98
N HIS A 127 -3.82 10.96 27.76
CA HIS A 127 -2.84 12.04 27.71
C HIS A 127 -3.52 13.41 27.87
N THR A 128 -3.47 14.29 26.87
CA THR A 128 -4.11 15.62 26.86
C THR A 128 -5.55 15.62 26.33
N ILE A 129 -6.03 14.49 25.81
CA ILE A 129 -7.38 14.36 25.25
C ILE A 129 -8.35 14.03 26.38
N VAL A 130 -9.38 14.86 26.53
CA VAL A 130 -10.43 14.68 27.54
C VAL A 130 -11.53 13.73 27.04
N ALA A 131 -12.34 13.21 27.95
CA ALA A 131 -13.51 12.43 27.58
C ALA A 131 -14.53 13.31 26.82
N ASN A 132 -15.33 12.68 25.99
CA ASN A 132 -16.33 13.26 25.08
C ASN A 132 -15.77 14.16 23.98
N SER A 133 -14.45 14.27 23.82
CA SER A 133 -13.86 15.01 22.70
C SER A 133 -14.22 14.38 21.35
N VAL A 134 -14.61 15.24 20.41
CA VAL A 134 -14.85 14.90 19.00
C VAL A 134 -13.80 15.61 18.16
N PHE A 135 -13.27 14.94 17.15
CA PHE A 135 -12.31 15.54 16.21
C PHE A 135 -12.76 15.32 14.78
N ILE A 136 -12.42 16.28 13.91
CA ILE A 136 -12.57 16.20 12.45
C ILE A 136 -11.26 16.62 11.79
N ARG A 137 -11.05 16.20 10.54
CA ARG A 137 -10.03 16.77 9.65
C ARG A 137 -10.58 17.92 8.81
N HIS A 138 -9.76 18.96 8.70
CA HIS A 138 -9.91 20.05 7.75
C HIS A 138 -8.58 20.21 6.98
N GLY A 139 -8.54 19.75 5.74
CA GLY A 139 -7.28 19.53 5.02
C GLY A 139 -6.35 18.57 5.78
N SER A 140 -5.08 18.93 5.92
CA SER A 140 -4.09 18.20 6.71
C SER A 140 -4.19 18.43 8.22
N ASN A 141 -5.11 19.25 8.73
CA ASN A 141 -5.19 19.53 10.16
C ASN A 141 -6.29 18.75 10.87
N THR A 142 -6.06 18.41 12.13
CA THR A 142 -7.07 17.79 13.01
C THR A 142 -7.58 18.79 14.04
N MET A 143 -8.88 19.09 14.01
CA MET A 143 -9.52 20.11 14.85
C MET A 143 -10.55 19.48 15.79
N PRO A 144 -10.63 19.92 17.07
CA PRO A 144 -11.74 19.57 17.93
C PRO A 144 -13.03 20.24 17.46
N VAL A 145 -14.17 19.60 17.72
CA VAL A 145 -15.50 20.14 17.41
C VAL A 145 -16.39 20.05 18.64
N GLU A 146 -17.15 21.12 18.87
CA GLU A 146 -18.24 21.14 19.84
C GLU A 146 -19.57 20.96 19.10
N GLY A 147 -20.40 20.01 19.52
CA GLY A 147 -21.72 19.77 18.93
C GLY A 147 -21.72 18.74 17.79
N GLU A 148 -22.67 18.90 16.86
CA GLU A 148 -22.86 17.97 15.75
C GLU A 148 -21.77 18.12 14.66
N VAL A 149 -21.32 16.99 14.13
CA VAL A 149 -20.35 16.96 13.04
C VAL A 149 -21.09 17.08 11.70
N GLU A 150 -20.76 18.11 10.94
CA GLU A 150 -21.24 18.27 9.57
C GLU A 150 -20.64 17.19 8.66
N LYS A 151 -21.49 16.52 7.88
CA LYS A 151 -21.05 15.44 6.99
C LYS A 151 -20.53 16.01 5.68
N ASN A 152 -19.27 15.70 5.36
CA ASN A 152 -18.64 16.06 4.09
C ASN A 152 -18.56 14.83 3.16
N TYR A 153 -18.79 15.01 1.86
CA TYR A 153 -18.74 13.95 0.84
C TYR A 153 -17.79 14.28 -0.33
N GLN A 154 -17.02 15.36 -0.25
CA GLN A 154 -16.16 15.86 -1.34
C GLN A 154 -15.10 14.86 -1.78
N ASN A 155 -14.59 14.02 -0.88
CA ASN A 155 -13.52 13.06 -1.18
C ASN A 155 -14.01 11.78 -1.88
N THR A 156 -15.33 11.58 -1.99
CA THR A 156 -15.89 10.28 -2.39
C THR A 156 -15.38 9.84 -3.76
N GLU A 157 -15.50 10.69 -4.77
CA GLU A 157 -15.08 10.37 -6.14
C GLU A 157 -13.57 10.19 -6.24
N THR A 158 -12.79 11.05 -5.58
CA THR A 158 -11.32 10.96 -5.56
C THR A 158 -10.85 9.64 -4.97
N VAL A 159 -11.40 9.24 -3.82
CA VAL A 159 -11.03 7.99 -3.15
C VAL A 159 -11.45 6.78 -3.99
N ILE A 160 -12.65 6.81 -4.59
CA ILE A 160 -13.08 5.75 -5.52
C ILE A 160 -12.11 5.64 -6.71
N GLY A 161 -11.68 6.77 -7.29
CA GLY A 161 -10.71 6.81 -8.37
C GLY A 161 -9.37 6.19 -7.98
N ILE A 162 -8.81 6.61 -6.82
CA ILE A 162 -7.56 6.06 -6.28
C ILE A 162 -7.71 4.55 -6.03
N GLU A 163 -8.78 4.10 -5.39
CA GLU A 163 -9.01 2.68 -5.10
C GLU A 163 -9.16 1.86 -6.37
N ASN A 164 -9.87 2.37 -7.39
CA ASN A 164 -10.04 1.70 -8.67
C ASN A 164 -8.72 1.58 -9.43
N ASN A 165 -7.92 2.66 -9.47
CA ASN A 165 -6.57 2.64 -10.04
C ASN A 165 -5.61 1.74 -9.28
N SER A 166 -5.98 1.31 -8.07
CA SER A 166 -5.20 0.42 -7.22
C SER A 166 -5.67 -1.03 -7.29
N ARG A 167 -6.68 -1.34 -8.09
CA ARG A 167 -7.11 -2.72 -8.32
C ARG A 167 -6.17 -3.36 -9.34
N ASN A 168 -5.54 -4.48 -8.96
CA ASN A 168 -5.00 -5.39 -9.97
C ASN A 168 -6.19 -5.94 -10.75
N SER A 169 -6.31 -5.58 -12.02
CA SER A 169 -7.24 -6.28 -12.90
C SER A 169 -6.54 -7.51 -13.47
N ILE A 170 -7.18 -8.67 -13.28
CA ILE A 170 -6.73 -9.94 -13.86
C ILE A 170 -6.68 -9.81 -15.38
N GLU A 171 -7.63 -9.09 -15.97
CA GLU A 171 -7.65 -8.75 -17.39
C GLU A 171 -6.36 -8.04 -17.80
N TYR A 172 -5.94 -6.96 -17.12
CA TYR A 172 -4.66 -6.30 -17.46
C TYR A 172 -3.44 -7.20 -17.26
N THR A 173 -3.46 -8.06 -16.26
CA THR A 173 -2.37 -9.03 -16.07
C THR A 173 -2.32 -10.02 -17.23
N LEU A 174 -3.48 -10.57 -17.62
CA LEU A 174 -3.60 -11.51 -18.72
C LEU A 174 -3.26 -10.83 -20.06
N ASP A 175 -3.76 -9.62 -20.30
CA ASP A 175 -3.43 -8.82 -21.48
C ASP A 175 -1.94 -8.54 -21.55
N GLY A 176 -1.31 -8.16 -20.43
CA GLY A 176 0.14 -7.94 -20.36
C GLY A 176 0.96 -9.20 -20.63
N VAL A 177 0.50 -10.36 -20.13
CA VAL A 177 1.12 -11.67 -20.44
C VAL A 177 0.93 -12.01 -21.91
N ILE A 178 -0.30 -11.92 -22.44
CA ILE A 178 -0.63 -12.20 -23.84
C ILE A 178 0.18 -11.30 -24.76
N ASP A 179 0.31 -10.02 -24.42
CA ASP A 179 1.06 -9.04 -25.19
C ASP A 179 2.56 -9.33 -25.20
N PHE A 180 3.14 -9.61 -24.02
CA PHE A 180 4.54 -10.01 -23.92
C PHE A 180 4.81 -11.28 -24.75
N MET A 181 3.93 -12.28 -24.65
CA MET A 181 4.12 -13.59 -25.26
C MET A 181 3.87 -13.60 -26.78
N ASN A 182 2.85 -12.88 -27.26
CA ASN A 182 2.37 -13.02 -28.63
C ASN A 182 2.70 -11.84 -29.55
N PHE A 183 2.95 -10.65 -29.00
CA PHE A 183 3.19 -9.45 -29.80
C PHE A 183 4.63 -8.94 -29.66
N ARG A 184 5.10 -8.71 -28.43
CA ARG A 184 6.41 -8.07 -28.21
C ARG A 184 7.62 -8.97 -28.46
N HIS A 185 7.52 -10.23 -28.04
CA HIS A 185 8.67 -11.16 -28.04
C HIS A 185 8.39 -12.49 -28.75
N LYS A 186 7.44 -12.49 -29.70
CA LYS A 186 6.96 -13.70 -30.41
C LYS A 186 8.10 -14.58 -30.95
N ASP A 187 9.18 -13.97 -31.43
CA ASP A 187 10.31 -14.66 -32.06
C ASP A 187 11.44 -15.04 -31.09
N MET A 188 11.26 -14.80 -29.78
CA MET A 188 12.28 -15.00 -28.74
C MET A 188 11.90 -16.06 -27.70
N ALA A 189 10.99 -16.98 -28.06
CA ALA A 189 10.51 -18.07 -27.21
C ALA A 189 10.18 -17.61 -25.78
N PRO A 190 9.25 -16.66 -25.63
CA PRO A 190 8.96 -16.04 -24.35
C PRO A 190 8.38 -17.06 -23.38
N LYS A 191 8.61 -16.85 -22.09
CA LYS A 191 8.14 -17.69 -21.00
C LYS A 191 7.53 -16.84 -19.93
N TYR A 192 6.67 -17.45 -19.12
CA TYR A 192 6.13 -16.84 -17.93
C TYR A 192 6.19 -17.81 -16.75
N LYS A 193 6.19 -17.25 -15.53
CA LYS A 193 6.01 -18.02 -14.31
C LYS A 193 5.25 -17.18 -13.28
N VAL A 194 4.30 -17.83 -12.61
CA VAL A 194 3.55 -17.25 -11.49
C VAL A 194 4.22 -17.67 -10.19
N PHE A 195 4.55 -16.70 -9.34
CA PHE A 195 5.10 -16.90 -8.00
C PHE A 195 4.05 -16.50 -6.96
N LYS A 196 3.87 -17.35 -5.94
CA LYS A 196 2.99 -17.09 -4.78
C LYS A 196 1.59 -16.61 -5.19
N GLU A 197 1.06 -17.15 -6.29
CA GLU A 197 -0.26 -16.85 -6.88
C GLU A 197 -0.50 -15.39 -7.33
N LEU A 198 0.49 -14.50 -7.20
CA LEU A 198 0.28 -13.05 -7.33
C LEU A 198 1.26 -12.37 -8.27
N PHE A 199 2.44 -12.94 -8.50
CA PHE A 199 3.51 -12.32 -9.26
C PHE A 199 3.79 -13.08 -10.55
N VAL A 200 3.46 -12.48 -11.68
CA VAL A 200 3.71 -13.02 -13.00
C VAL A 200 4.96 -12.38 -13.57
N ILE A 201 6.04 -13.17 -13.63
CA ILE A 201 7.26 -12.78 -14.33
C ILE A 201 7.19 -13.33 -15.74
N CYS A 202 7.36 -12.47 -16.73
CA CYS A 202 7.58 -12.84 -18.12
C CYS A 202 9.02 -12.57 -18.50
N TRP A 203 9.62 -13.45 -19.29
CA TRP A 203 10.95 -13.22 -19.85
C TRP A 203 11.08 -13.79 -21.26
N ALA A 204 11.92 -13.15 -22.06
CA ALA A 204 12.27 -13.58 -23.40
C ALA A 204 13.75 -13.36 -23.65
N GLY A 205 14.33 -14.15 -24.54
CA GLY A 205 15.71 -13.97 -24.95
C GLY A 205 16.14 -15.00 -25.98
N ILE A 206 17.18 -14.67 -26.72
CA ILE A 206 17.76 -15.56 -27.73
C ILE A 206 18.68 -16.54 -27.03
N ALA A 207 18.27 -17.81 -27.04
CA ALA A 207 19.04 -18.90 -26.47
C ALA A 207 20.38 -19.08 -27.18
N LYS A 208 21.46 -19.08 -26.40
CA LYS A 208 22.82 -19.44 -26.80
C LYS A 208 23.28 -20.62 -25.97
N LYS A 209 23.69 -21.70 -26.62
CA LYS A 209 24.30 -22.85 -25.94
C LYS A 209 25.82 -22.70 -25.96
N SER A 210 26.44 -22.82 -24.80
CA SER A 210 27.89 -22.94 -24.67
C SER A 210 28.18 -24.06 -23.68
N ARG A 211 28.80 -25.14 -24.16
CA ARG A 211 28.94 -26.41 -23.43
C ARG A 211 27.55 -26.93 -22.99
N ASP A 212 27.41 -27.36 -21.73
CA ASP A 212 26.16 -27.89 -21.15
C ASP A 212 25.24 -26.80 -20.55
N LYS A 213 25.61 -25.52 -20.69
CA LYS A 213 24.82 -24.40 -20.16
C LYS A 213 24.09 -23.65 -21.28
N THR A 214 22.84 -23.28 -20.98
CA THR A 214 22.01 -22.43 -21.85
C THR A 214 21.98 -21.03 -21.28
N TYR A 215 22.41 -20.07 -22.08
CA TYR A 215 22.36 -18.65 -21.76
C TYR A 215 21.35 -17.94 -22.66
N LEU A 216 20.91 -16.76 -22.25
CA LEU A 216 20.02 -15.91 -23.02
C LEU A 216 20.72 -14.60 -23.36
N SER A 217 20.63 -14.16 -24.60
CA SER A 217 21.09 -12.84 -25.07
C SER A 217 19.92 -12.04 -25.62
N ARG A 218 20.01 -10.71 -25.66
CA ARG A 218 18.85 -9.84 -26.01
C ARG A 218 17.66 -10.13 -25.09
N VAL A 219 17.91 -10.05 -23.79
CA VAL A 219 16.96 -10.50 -22.77
C VAL A 219 16.07 -9.35 -22.37
N ASP A 220 14.77 -9.63 -22.21
CA ASP A 220 13.79 -8.76 -21.59
C ASP A 220 13.09 -9.55 -20.48
N ILE A 221 13.05 -9.02 -19.27
CA ILE A 221 12.46 -9.65 -18.08
C ILE A 221 11.56 -8.62 -17.41
N GLU A 222 10.29 -8.96 -17.25
CA GLU A 222 9.27 -8.05 -16.70
C GLU A 222 8.43 -8.74 -15.62
N LEU A 223 8.12 -7.99 -14.57
CA LEU A 223 7.12 -8.34 -13.57
C LEU A 223 5.80 -7.66 -13.97
N ILE A 224 4.91 -8.42 -14.61
CA ILE A 224 3.72 -7.90 -15.31
C ILE A 224 2.74 -7.23 -14.34
N ASN A 225 2.45 -7.84 -13.20
CA ASN A 225 1.47 -7.31 -12.24
C ASN A 225 1.86 -5.96 -11.62
N GLU A 226 3.16 -5.63 -11.61
CA GLU A 226 3.67 -4.36 -11.10
C GLU A 226 4.10 -3.42 -12.23
N GLN A 227 4.02 -3.86 -13.50
CA GLN A 227 4.50 -3.14 -14.69
C GLN A 227 5.97 -2.71 -14.58
N ILE A 228 6.79 -3.56 -13.95
CA ILE A 228 8.21 -3.30 -13.73
C ILE A 228 9.04 -4.11 -14.72
N LYS A 229 9.98 -3.45 -15.40
CA LYS A 229 11.05 -4.12 -16.13
C LYS A 229 12.18 -4.47 -15.19
N LEU A 230 12.37 -5.76 -14.93
CA LEU A 230 13.39 -6.28 -14.02
C LEU A 230 14.78 -6.25 -14.65
N PHE A 231 14.87 -6.56 -15.95
CA PHE A 231 16.13 -6.57 -16.68
C PHE A 231 15.86 -6.40 -18.17
N TYR A 232 16.69 -5.60 -18.85
CA TYR A 232 16.74 -5.56 -20.30
C TYR A 232 18.16 -5.34 -20.77
N SER A 233 18.64 -6.20 -21.67
CA SER A 233 19.91 -5.98 -22.33
C SER A 233 19.90 -6.51 -23.74
N ALA A 234 20.36 -5.69 -24.70
CA ALA A 234 20.53 -6.09 -26.10
C ALA A 234 21.86 -6.79 -26.39
N GLN A 235 22.81 -6.75 -25.45
CA GLN A 235 24.20 -7.18 -25.67
C GLN A 235 24.66 -8.23 -24.67
N ASP A 236 24.20 -8.12 -23.42
CA ASP A 236 24.62 -9.01 -22.35
C ASP A 236 24.02 -10.41 -22.51
N VAL A 237 24.71 -11.36 -21.88
CA VAL A 237 24.37 -12.77 -21.88
C VAL A 237 24.10 -13.15 -20.44
N VAL A 238 22.88 -13.58 -20.12
CA VAL A 238 22.51 -13.94 -18.75
C VAL A 238 22.13 -15.42 -18.64
N GLU A 239 22.39 -15.99 -17.47
CA GLU A 239 21.83 -17.26 -17.03
C GLU A 239 20.63 -16.97 -16.11
N ILE A 240 19.48 -17.58 -16.40
CA ILE A 240 18.27 -17.45 -15.58
C ILE A 240 18.06 -18.76 -14.83
N ILE A 241 18.03 -18.69 -13.50
CA ILE A 241 17.76 -19.82 -12.60
C ILE A 241 16.52 -19.50 -11.79
N TYR A 242 15.53 -20.40 -11.78
CA TYR A 242 14.32 -20.22 -11.00
C TYR A 242 13.78 -21.53 -10.45
N ASP A 243 13.16 -21.45 -9.29
CA ASP A 243 12.40 -22.54 -8.65
C ASP A 243 10.97 -22.05 -8.32
N GLU A 244 10.29 -22.64 -7.35
CA GLU A 244 8.95 -22.22 -6.94
C GLU A 244 8.91 -20.86 -6.22
N ASP A 245 10.00 -20.47 -5.57
CA ASP A 245 10.08 -19.29 -4.70
C ASP A 245 11.01 -18.20 -5.20
N THR A 246 11.97 -18.54 -6.07
CA THR A 246 13.06 -17.65 -6.46
C THR A 246 13.20 -17.53 -7.98
N PHE A 247 13.61 -16.34 -8.41
CA PHE A 247 13.99 -16.03 -9.79
C PHE A 247 15.29 -15.24 -9.75
N THR A 248 16.38 -15.84 -10.24
CA THR A 248 17.74 -15.31 -10.15
C THR A 248 18.27 -15.04 -11.55
N ILE A 249 18.86 -13.87 -11.73
CA ILE A 249 19.53 -13.43 -12.95
C ILE A 249 21.03 -13.40 -12.64
N ILE A 250 21.82 -14.10 -13.44
CA ILE A 250 23.28 -14.12 -13.34
C ILE A 250 23.83 -13.54 -14.65
N GLU A 251 24.49 -12.38 -14.54
CA GLU A 251 25.21 -11.70 -15.63
C GLU A 251 26.62 -12.26 -15.84
#